data_AF-K7FNH7-F1
#
_entry.id   AF-K7FNH7-F1
#
_cell.length_a   1.000
_cell.length_b   1.000
_cell.length_c   1.000
_cell.angle_alpha   90.00
_cell.angle_beta   90.00
_cell.angle_gamma   90.00
#
_symmetry.space_group_name_H-M   'P 1'
#
loop_
_entity.id
_entity.type
_entity.pdbx_description
1 polymer ?
#
loop_
_entity_poly.entity_id
_entity_poly.type
_entity_poly.pdbx_seq_one_letter_code
_entity_poly.pdbx_strand_id
1 'polypeptide(L)'
;MTEEEAETEEPVSDELSTKTLRPFPLPPTPRSLSTAAAASALLPPKPSLAPRAARGAARAPRRKREPALPSSLIKKIFSHFVKVPVAREAVTVVEKCVEVYFGQLCKDLEAYTSHAGRKTVEEADLELLMRRQGLVTDKMPLRVLIERHLPLEYRKLLIPVAMSGNKVIP
;
A
#
# COMPACT_ATOMS: atom_id res chain seq x y z
N MET A 1 33.26 -48.85 -6.61
CA MET A 1 33.54 -48.33 -7.96
C MET A 1 32.20 -48.16 -8.63
N THR A 2 31.54 -47.03 -8.34
CA THR A 2 31.55 -45.78 -9.16
C THR A 2 30.61 -45.98 -10.35
N GLU A 3 29.35 -45.54 -10.22
CA GLU A 3 28.88 -44.18 -10.58
C GLU A 3 28.92 -43.97 -12.09
N GLU A 4 27.76 -43.76 -12.71
CA GLU A 4 27.65 -42.95 -13.93
C GLU A 4 26.28 -42.28 -13.97
N GLU A 5 26.26 -41.05 -13.45
CA GLU A 5 25.35 -40.01 -13.90
C GLU A 5 25.85 -39.51 -15.26
N ALA A 6 24.95 -39.19 -16.18
CA ALA A 6 25.27 -38.41 -17.37
C ALA A 6 24.20 -37.33 -17.55
N GLU A 7 24.54 -36.17 -17.00
CA GLU A 7 24.01 -34.84 -17.31
C GLU A 7 24.00 -34.61 -18.83
N THR A 8 22.86 -34.16 -19.36
CA THR A 8 22.77 -33.60 -20.70
C THR A 8 22.74 -32.07 -20.56
N GLU A 9 23.88 -31.43 -20.75
CA GLU A 9 23.98 -29.99 -21.00
C GLU A 9 23.53 -29.66 -22.43
N GLU A 10 22.69 -28.64 -22.58
CA GLU A 10 22.33 -28.02 -23.86
C GLU A 10 22.61 -26.50 -23.77
N PRO A 11 22.91 -25.85 -24.91
CA PRO A 11 23.96 -24.84 -24.98
C PRO A 11 23.53 -23.38 -24.74
N VAL A 12 24.54 -22.63 -24.31
CA VAL A 12 24.67 -21.16 -24.28
C VAL A 12 24.33 -20.55 -25.65
N SER A 13 23.48 -19.52 -25.63
CA SER A 13 23.34 -18.55 -26.73
C SER A 13 23.65 -17.15 -26.21
N ASP A 14 24.84 -16.67 -26.55
CA ASP A 14 25.18 -15.25 -26.65
C ASP A 14 24.40 -14.60 -27.79
N GLU A 15 23.88 -13.39 -27.57
CA GLU A 15 24.14 -12.25 -28.47
C GLU A 15 23.49 -10.97 -27.92
N LEU A 16 24.35 -9.96 -27.82
CA LEU A 16 24.08 -8.63 -27.29
C LEU A 16 23.27 -7.79 -28.28
N SER A 17 22.23 -7.12 -27.80
CA SER A 17 21.64 -5.97 -28.51
C SER A 17 21.55 -4.76 -27.60
N THR A 18 22.67 -4.05 -27.49
CA THR A 18 22.75 -2.74 -26.84
C THR A 18 22.07 -1.68 -27.70
N LYS A 19 20.83 -1.31 -27.37
CA LYS A 19 20.17 -0.15 -27.98
C LYS A 19 20.28 1.08 -27.08
N THR A 20 21.25 1.90 -27.47
CA THR A 20 21.58 3.26 -27.02
C THR A 20 20.34 4.17 -26.92
N LEU A 21 20.05 4.65 -25.70
CA LEU A 21 19.05 5.69 -25.45
C LEU A 21 19.66 7.08 -25.68
N ARG A 22 19.09 7.84 -26.60
CA ARG A 22 19.49 9.23 -26.89
C ARG A 22 18.90 10.19 -25.83
N PRO A 23 19.65 11.21 -25.37
CA PRO A 23 19.11 12.24 -24.47
C PRO A 23 18.21 13.23 -25.21
N PHE A 24 17.07 13.57 -24.61
CA PHE A 24 16.20 14.66 -25.05
C PHE A 24 16.82 16.04 -24.76
N PRO A 25 16.66 17.07 -25.63
CA PRO A 25 17.18 18.41 -25.36
C PRO A 25 16.29 19.17 -24.36
N LEU A 26 16.92 19.75 -23.34
CA LEU A 26 16.28 20.68 -22.40
C LEU A 26 16.10 22.07 -23.05
N PRO A 27 14.97 22.78 -22.82
CA PRO A 27 14.80 24.16 -23.26
C PRO A 27 15.54 25.15 -22.34
N PRO A 28 16.04 26.28 -22.89
CA PRO A 28 16.81 27.27 -22.12
C PRO A 28 15.92 28.18 -21.27
N THR A 29 16.37 28.45 -20.04
CA THR A 29 15.79 29.46 -19.13
C THR A 29 16.26 30.88 -19.52
N PRO A 30 15.38 31.90 -19.62
CA PRO A 30 15.82 33.26 -19.78
C PRO A 30 16.31 33.87 -18.45
N ARG A 31 17.57 34.31 -18.46
CA ARG A 31 18.13 35.26 -17.51
C ARG A 31 17.40 36.59 -17.65
N SER A 32 16.87 37.12 -16.55
CA SER A 32 16.60 38.55 -16.42
C SER A 32 17.60 39.13 -15.43
N LEU A 33 18.51 39.94 -15.97
CA LEU A 33 19.31 40.90 -15.22
C LEU A 33 18.40 42.11 -15.01
N SER A 34 18.08 42.45 -13.76
CA SER A 34 17.52 43.75 -13.44
C SER A 34 18.36 44.38 -12.33
N THR A 35 19.20 45.31 -12.77
CA THR A 35 19.82 46.36 -12.00
C THR A 35 18.76 47.31 -11.45
N ALA A 36 18.77 47.55 -10.15
CA ALA A 36 18.45 48.87 -9.59
C ALA A 36 19.00 48.97 -8.16
N ALA A 37 19.94 49.90 -8.01
CA ALA A 37 20.57 50.30 -6.77
C ALA A 37 19.77 51.40 -6.05
N ALA A 38 20.09 51.55 -4.76
CA ALA A 38 19.89 52.73 -3.90
C ALA A 38 18.46 53.11 -3.50
N ALA A 39 18.20 53.81 -2.40
CA ALA A 39 18.76 53.93 -1.05
C ALA A 39 17.77 54.86 -0.31
N SER A 40 17.54 54.60 0.97
CA SER A 40 17.12 55.52 2.04
C SER A 40 16.03 56.58 1.81
N ALA A 41 14.96 56.50 2.63
CA ALA A 41 14.48 57.67 3.38
C ALA A 41 13.61 57.22 4.58
N LEU A 42 13.92 57.78 5.75
CA LEU A 42 13.27 57.54 7.04
C LEU A 42 11.94 58.32 7.21
N LEU A 43 11.11 57.84 8.17
CA LEU A 43 10.03 58.48 8.95
C LEU A 43 8.56 58.13 8.56
N PRO A 44 7.59 58.23 9.49
CA PRO A 44 7.30 57.35 10.64
C PRO A 44 5.91 56.64 10.51
N PRO A 45 5.56 55.65 11.36
CA PRO A 45 4.34 54.85 11.17
C PRO A 45 3.05 55.58 11.61
N LYS A 46 2.07 55.67 10.69
CA LYS A 46 0.67 55.97 11.02
C LYS A 46 -0.04 54.67 11.44
N PRO A 47 -0.86 54.67 12.51
CA PRO A 47 -1.62 53.49 12.89
C PRO A 47 -2.76 53.27 11.87
N SER A 48 -2.60 52.31 10.97
CA SER A 48 -3.69 51.86 10.13
C SER A 48 -4.68 51.07 10.97
N LEU A 49 -5.89 51.61 11.13
CA LEU A 49 -7.07 50.88 11.59
C LEU A 49 -7.21 49.61 10.76
N ALA A 50 -7.12 48.46 11.42
CA ALA A 50 -7.27 47.16 10.79
C ALA A 50 -8.65 47.02 10.13
N PRO A 51 -8.75 46.76 8.81
CA PRO A 51 -9.94 46.11 8.30
C PRO A 51 -9.82 44.65 8.70
N ARG A 52 -10.61 44.25 9.69
CA ARG A 52 -10.84 42.87 10.10
C ARG A 52 -11.26 42.08 8.87
N ALA A 53 -10.29 41.42 8.23
CA ALA A 53 -10.53 40.61 7.05
C ALA A 53 -11.35 39.39 7.46
N ALA A 54 -12.67 39.52 7.35
CA ALA A 54 -13.58 38.40 7.27
C ALA A 54 -13.17 37.56 6.05
N ARG A 55 -12.39 36.52 6.30
CA ARG A 55 -12.12 35.45 5.33
C ARG A 55 -12.44 34.13 5.99
N GLY A 56 -13.73 33.90 6.21
CA GLY A 56 -14.26 32.54 6.21
C GLY A 56 -14.03 31.98 4.81
N ALA A 57 -12.88 31.34 4.59
CA ALA A 57 -12.63 30.62 3.36
C ALA A 57 -13.67 29.51 3.27
N ALA A 58 -14.67 29.71 2.40
CA ALA A 58 -15.66 28.72 2.07
C ALA A 58 -14.93 27.43 1.71
N ARG A 59 -15.11 26.40 2.56
CA ARG A 59 -14.43 25.13 2.42
C ARG A 59 -14.89 24.53 1.09
N ALA A 60 -13.97 24.43 0.13
CA ALA A 60 -14.26 23.85 -1.18
C ALA A 60 -14.99 22.50 -1.01
N PRO A 61 -15.99 22.19 -1.87
CA PRO A 61 -16.74 20.95 -1.77
C PRO A 61 -15.74 19.79 -1.81
N ARG A 62 -15.76 18.96 -0.76
CA ARG A 62 -14.94 17.76 -0.68
C ARG A 62 -15.33 16.88 -1.87
N ARG A 63 -14.44 16.79 -2.87
CA ARG A 63 -14.59 15.80 -3.94
C ARG A 63 -14.77 14.44 -3.28
N LYS A 64 -15.75 13.66 -3.73
CA LYS A 64 -15.94 12.28 -3.30
C LYS A 64 -14.65 11.54 -3.66
N ARG A 65 -13.76 11.36 -2.68
CA ARG A 65 -12.60 10.48 -2.82
C ARG A 65 -13.13 9.07 -2.90
N GLU A 66 -12.56 8.27 -3.80
CA GLU A 66 -12.80 6.83 -3.79
C GLU A 66 -12.51 6.27 -2.39
N PRO A 67 -13.25 5.23 -1.97
CA PRO A 67 -13.04 4.61 -0.68
C PRO A 67 -11.66 3.96 -0.66
N ALA A 68 -10.69 4.64 -0.05
CA ALA A 68 -9.33 4.16 0.15
C ALA A 68 -9.04 4.02 1.65
N LEU A 69 -8.13 3.11 1.99
CA LEU A 69 -7.66 2.98 3.36
C LEU A 69 -6.97 4.28 3.83
N PRO A 70 -7.07 4.65 5.11
CA PRO A 70 -6.36 5.80 5.64
C PRO A 70 -4.84 5.64 5.45
N SER A 71 -4.19 6.62 4.84
CA SER A 71 -2.72 6.65 4.66
C SER A 71 -1.96 6.45 5.97
N SER A 72 -2.50 7.00 7.06
CA SER A 72 -1.93 6.83 8.41
C SER A 72 -1.93 5.37 8.87
N LEU A 73 -2.94 4.58 8.49
CA LEU A 73 -3.02 3.15 8.79
C LEU A 73 -1.99 2.37 7.97
N ILE A 74 -1.96 2.59 6.65
CA ILE A 74 -1.01 1.93 5.74
C ILE A 74 0.43 2.18 6.21
N LYS A 75 0.77 3.45 6.49
CA LYS A 75 2.09 3.82 6.99
C LYS A 75 2.43 3.15 8.32
N LYS A 76 1.49 3.08 9.26
CA LYS A 76 1.70 2.43 10.57
C LYS A 76 1.99 0.94 10.41
N ILE A 77 1.17 0.23 9.62
CA ILE A 77 1.32 -1.20 9.38
C ILE A 77 2.66 -1.47 8.68
N PHE A 78 2.95 -0.75 7.60
CA PHE A 78 4.17 -0.94 6.83
C PHE A 78 5.42 -0.68 7.68
N SER A 79 5.45 0.44 8.42
CA SER A 79 6.60 0.79 9.27
C SER A 79 6.82 -0.25 10.39
N HIS A 80 5.75 -0.83 10.93
CA HIS A 80 5.84 -1.87 11.94
C HIS A 80 6.57 -3.13 11.43
N PHE A 81 6.32 -3.53 10.18
CA PHE A 81 6.96 -4.73 9.61
C PHE A 81 8.35 -4.46 9.05
N VAL A 82 8.57 -3.29 8.44
CA VAL A 82 9.82 -2.96 7.75
C VAL A 82 10.96 -2.63 8.73
N LYS A 83 10.66 -2.17 9.94
CA LYS A 83 11.64 -1.87 11.03
C LYS A 83 12.78 -0.90 10.68
N VAL A 84 12.75 -0.29 9.50
CA VAL A 84 13.71 0.71 9.03
C VAL A 84 12.98 2.00 8.62
N PRO A 85 13.65 3.17 8.65
CA PRO A 85 13.02 4.41 8.19
C PRO A 85 12.66 4.34 6.71
N VAL A 86 11.44 4.76 6.38
CA VAL A 86 10.88 4.70 5.02
C VAL A 86 10.74 6.11 4.45
N ALA A 87 11.24 6.32 3.24
CA ALA A 87 11.09 7.57 2.50
C ALA A 87 9.62 7.87 2.20
N ARG A 88 9.25 9.15 2.12
CA ARG A 88 7.85 9.56 1.87
C ARG A 88 7.34 9.06 0.52
N GLU A 89 8.19 9.07 -0.50
CA GLU A 89 7.87 8.56 -1.85
C GLU A 89 7.64 7.05 -1.85
N ALA A 90 8.37 6.28 -1.03
CA ALA A 90 8.13 4.85 -0.92
C ALA A 90 6.75 4.57 -0.29
N VAL A 91 6.32 5.36 0.70
CA VAL A 91 4.98 5.21 1.30
C VAL A 91 3.87 5.47 0.28
N THR A 92 4.01 6.48 -0.60
CA THR A 92 3.00 6.76 -1.63
C THR A 92 2.93 5.66 -2.70
N VAL A 93 4.04 4.97 -2.99
CA VAL A 93 4.03 3.78 -3.84
C VAL A 93 3.30 2.63 -3.14
N VAL A 94 3.58 2.39 -1.86
CA VAL A 94 2.88 1.36 -1.07
C VAL A 94 1.37 1.61 -1.03
N GLU A 95 0.92 2.85 -0.89
CA GLU A 95 -0.50 3.21 -0.95
C GLU A 95 -1.15 2.76 -2.26
N LYS A 96 -0.51 3.05 -3.41
CA LYS A 96 -0.99 2.60 -4.73
C LYS A 96 -0.97 1.08 -4.86
N CYS A 97 0.07 0.41 -4.34
CA CYS A 97 0.13 -1.05 -4.35
C CYS A 97 -1.01 -1.68 -3.55
N VAL A 98 -1.40 -1.06 -2.44
CA VAL A 98 -2.54 -1.52 -1.62
C VAL A 98 -3.85 -1.38 -2.39
N GLU A 99 -4.06 -0.30 -3.15
CA GLU A 99 -5.23 -0.13 -4.01
C GLU A 99 -5.31 -1.23 -5.08
N VAL A 100 -4.18 -1.51 -5.76
CA VAL A 100 -4.08 -2.60 -6.75
C VAL A 100 -4.33 -3.96 -6.10
N TYR A 101 -3.79 -4.19 -4.89
CA TYR A 101 -3.99 -5.42 -4.14
C TYR A 101 -5.47 -5.69 -3.85
N PHE A 102 -6.21 -4.70 -3.32
CA PHE A 102 -7.64 -4.87 -3.09
C PHE A 102 -8.43 -5.04 -4.38
N GLY A 103 -8.05 -4.34 -5.45
CA GLY A 103 -8.66 -4.53 -6.76
C GLY A 103 -8.51 -5.97 -7.28
N GLN A 104 -7.33 -6.56 -7.12
CA GLN A 104 -7.10 -7.96 -7.50
C GLN A 104 -7.83 -8.94 -6.57
N LEU A 105 -7.78 -8.69 -5.27
CA LEU A 105 -8.44 -9.52 -4.26
C LEU A 105 -9.96 -9.60 -4.51
N CYS A 106 -10.61 -8.49 -4.83
CA CYS A 106 -12.03 -8.48 -5.17
C CYS A 106 -12.34 -9.33 -6.40
N LYS A 107 -11.54 -9.25 -7.46
CA LYS A 107 -11.72 -10.07 -8.67
C LYS A 107 -11.55 -11.56 -8.39
N ASP A 108 -10.57 -11.89 -7.56
CA ASP A 108 -10.30 -13.28 -7.17
C ASP A 108 -11.45 -13.87 -6.36
N LEU A 109 -11.97 -13.11 -5.39
CA LEU A 109 -13.12 -13.53 -4.59
C LEU A 109 -14.39 -13.65 -5.44
N GLU A 110 -14.62 -12.72 -6.36
CA GLU A 110 -15.75 -12.79 -7.31
C GLU A 110 -15.69 -14.07 -8.15
N ALA A 111 -14.49 -14.45 -8.63
CA ALA A 111 -14.30 -15.69 -9.37
C ALA A 111 -14.60 -16.92 -8.50
N TYR A 112 -14.16 -16.95 -7.25
CA TYR A 112 -14.40 -18.08 -6.33
C TYR A 112 -15.88 -18.23 -5.97
N THR A 113 -16.55 -17.13 -5.64
CA THR A 113 -17.99 -17.16 -5.34
C THR A 113 -18.79 -17.59 -6.57
N SER A 114 -18.43 -17.06 -7.75
CA SER A 114 -19.11 -17.40 -9.01
C SER A 114 -18.91 -18.87 -9.38
N HIS A 115 -17.71 -19.41 -9.17
CA HIS A 115 -17.42 -20.83 -9.39
C HIS A 115 -18.24 -21.73 -8.45
N ALA A 116 -18.48 -21.30 -7.21
CA ALA A 116 -19.34 -22.00 -6.27
C ALA A 116 -20.85 -21.74 -6.48
N GLY A 117 -21.25 -20.94 -7.49
CA GLY A 117 -22.64 -20.57 -7.74
C GLY A 117 -23.26 -19.66 -6.66
N ARG A 118 -22.42 -19.05 -5.80
CA ARG A 118 -22.82 -18.16 -4.71
C ARG A 118 -22.63 -16.69 -5.10
N LYS A 119 -23.36 -15.81 -4.43
CA LYS A 119 -23.20 -14.35 -4.52
C LYS A 119 -22.55 -13.75 -3.27
N THR A 120 -22.35 -14.57 -2.25
CA THR A 120 -21.81 -14.19 -0.95
C THR A 120 -20.43 -14.80 -0.78
N VAL A 121 -19.46 -13.99 -0.35
CA VAL A 121 -18.12 -14.46 0.02
C VAL A 121 -18.21 -15.19 1.35
N GLU A 122 -17.67 -16.40 1.39
CA GLU A 122 -17.58 -17.22 2.60
C GLU A 122 -16.12 -17.33 3.09
N GLU A 123 -15.96 -17.80 4.33
CA GLU A 123 -14.63 -17.99 4.95
C GLU A 123 -13.74 -18.94 4.13
N ALA A 124 -14.34 -19.96 3.51
CA ALA A 124 -13.63 -20.90 2.64
C ALA A 124 -13.03 -20.22 1.41
N ASP A 125 -13.67 -19.18 0.87
CA ASP A 125 -13.15 -18.43 -0.29
C ASP A 125 -11.89 -17.63 0.10
N LEU A 126 -11.88 -17.08 1.31
CA LEU A 126 -10.73 -16.38 1.88
C LEU A 126 -9.60 -17.35 2.23
N GLU A 127 -9.92 -18.50 2.82
CA GLU A 127 -8.91 -19.53 3.10
C GLU A 127 -8.26 -20.03 1.81
N LEU A 128 -9.07 -20.29 0.76
CA LEU A 128 -8.57 -20.69 -0.56
C LEU A 128 -7.69 -19.59 -1.17
N LEU A 129 -8.09 -18.32 -1.08
CA LEU A 129 -7.28 -17.20 -1.54
C LEU A 129 -5.91 -17.17 -0.84
N MET A 130 -5.91 -17.26 0.49
CA MET A 130 -4.67 -17.21 1.28
C MET A 130 -3.79 -18.45 1.06
N ARG A 131 -4.38 -19.61 0.75
CA ARG A 131 -3.65 -20.82 0.34
C ARG A 131 -3.01 -20.64 -1.03
N ARG A 132 -3.73 -20.02 -1.99
CA ARG A 132 -3.19 -19.69 -3.33
C ARG A 132 -2.05 -18.65 -3.26
N GLN A 133 -2.11 -17.72 -2.31
CA GLN A 133 -1.04 -16.75 -2.04
C GLN A 133 0.16 -17.37 -1.30
N GLY A 134 0.09 -18.63 -0.88
CA GLY A 134 1.15 -19.31 -0.13
C GLY A 134 1.26 -18.90 1.34
N LEU A 135 0.27 -18.17 1.88
CA LEU A 135 0.21 -17.78 3.28
C LEU A 135 -0.29 -18.94 4.17
N VAL A 136 -1.34 -19.62 3.71
CA VAL A 136 -1.90 -20.79 4.40
C VAL A 136 -1.28 -22.05 3.81
N THR A 137 -0.63 -22.83 4.67
CA THR A 137 -0.02 -24.12 4.33
C THR A 137 -0.34 -25.14 5.41
N ASP A 138 -0.02 -26.42 5.18
CA ASP A 138 -0.32 -27.45 6.17
C ASP A 138 0.50 -27.27 7.46
N LYS A 139 1.66 -26.62 7.37
CA LYS A 139 2.48 -26.20 8.51
C LYS A 139 1.99 -24.89 9.16
N MET A 140 1.25 -24.08 8.42
CA MET A 140 0.77 -22.75 8.82
C MET A 140 -0.73 -22.61 8.50
N PRO A 141 -1.61 -23.23 9.30
CA PRO A 141 -3.05 -23.15 9.06
C PRO A 141 -3.59 -21.75 9.35
N LEU A 142 -4.74 -21.41 8.77
CA LEU A 142 -5.37 -20.09 8.87
C LEU A 142 -5.55 -19.64 10.34
N ARG A 143 -5.93 -20.56 11.23
CA ARG A 143 -6.07 -20.30 12.67
C ARG A 143 -4.82 -19.71 13.31
N VAL A 144 -3.64 -20.23 12.93
CA VAL A 144 -2.36 -19.76 13.47
C VAL A 144 -2.05 -18.34 12.96
N LEU A 145 -2.42 -18.02 11.71
CA LEU A 145 -2.28 -16.66 11.19
C LEU A 145 -3.18 -15.67 11.93
N ILE A 146 -4.43 -16.06 12.22
CA ILE A 146 -5.39 -15.27 13.01
C ILE A 146 -4.80 -14.97 14.41
N GLU A 147 -4.25 -15.99 15.07
CA GLU A 147 -3.62 -15.86 16.39
C GLU A 147 -2.36 -14.99 16.39
N ARG A 148 -1.65 -14.86 15.27
CA ARG A 148 -0.43 -14.04 15.18
C ARG A 148 -0.72 -12.60 14.79
N HIS A 149 -1.64 -12.37 13.86
CA HIS A 149 -1.80 -11.07 13.20
C HIS A 149 -3.03 -10.27 13.62
N LEU A 150 -4.04 -10.89 14.24
CA LEU A 150 -5.23 -10.18 14.70
C LEU A 150 -5.19 -9.88 16.20
N PRO A 151 -5.69 -8.72 16.66
CA PRO A 151 -5.98 -8.47 18.07
C PRO A 151 -6.97 -9.48 18.67
N LEU A 152 -6.92 -9.67 20.00
CA LEU A 152 -7.75 -10.64 20.73
C LEU A 152 -9.26 -10.46 20.49
N GLU A 153 -9.72 -9.22 20.35
CA GLU A 153 -11.14 -8.89 20.10
C GLU A 153 -11.66 -9.58 18.83
N TYR A 154 -10.89 -9.52 17.75
CA TYR A 154 -11.25 -10.13 16.48
C TYR A 154 -11.04 -11.65 16.48
N ARG A 155 -10.04 -12.16 17.21
CA ARG A 155 -9.83 -13.62 17.33
C ARG A 155 -11.02 -14.33 17.94
N LYS A 156 -11.65 -13.73 18.95
CA LYS A 156 -12.84 -14.30 19.62
C LYS A 156 -14.04 -14.47 18.67
N LEU A 157 -14.10 -13.68 17.59
CA LEU A 157 -15.16 -13.78 16.59
C LEU A 157 -14.92 -14.92 15.60
N LEU A 158 -13.65 -15.22 15.30
CA LEU A 158 -13.27 -16.18 14.27
C LEU A 158 -12.90 -17.56 14.83
N ILE A 159 -12.36 -17.60 16.05
CA ILE A 159 -11.96 -18.83 16.72
C ILE A 159 -12.89 -19.01 17.92
N PRO A 160 -13.77 -20.02 17.91
CA PRO A 160 -14.54 -20.35 19.09
C PRO A 160 -13.58 -20.72 20.24
N VAL A 161 -13.59 -19.90 21.29
CA VAL A 161 -12.83 -20.16 22.52
C VAL A 161 -13.74 -20.86 23.50
N ALA A 162 -13.33 -22.01 24.03
CA ALA A 162 -14.03 -22.67 25.11
C ALA A 162 -14.03 -21.75 26.33
N MET A 163 -15.20 -21.18 26.64
CA MET A 163 -15.43 -20.44 27.87
C MET A 163 -15.75 -21.46 28.98
N SER A 164 -15.28 -21.21 30.21
CA SER A 164 -15.66 -21.99 31.39
C SER A 164 -17.18 -21.95 31.55
N GLY A 165 -17.87 -23.01 31.10
CA GLY A 165 -19.33 -23.04 30.97
C GLY A 165 -19.85 -23.92 29.83
N ASN A 166 -18.99 -24.36 28.89
CA ASN A 166 -19.40 -25.35 27.89
C ASN A 166 -19.77 -26.69 28.56
N LYS A 167 -21.06 -27.00 28.62
CA LYS A 167 -21.55 -28.34 28.97
C LYS A 167 -21.28 -29.27 27.79
N VAL A 168 -20.26 -30.10 27.91
CA VAL A 168 -20.10 -31.27 27.04
C VAL A 168 -21.11 -32.30 27.54
N ILE A 169 -22.19 -32.50 26.79
CA ILE A 169 -23.19 -33.53 27.10
C ILE A 169 -22.68 -34.82 26.45
N PRO A 170 -22.51 -35.92 27.22
CA PRO A 170 -22.06 -37.20 26.70
C PRO A 170 -23.08 -37.85 25.75
#